data_AF-H6C3Z0-F1
#
_entry.id   AF-H6C3Z0-F1
#
_cell.length_a   1.000
_cell.length_b   1.000
_cell.length_c   1.000
_cell.angle_alpha   90.00
_cell.angle_beta   90.00
_cell.angle_gamma   90.00
#
_symmetry.space_group_name_H-M   'P 1'
#
loop_
_entity.id
_entity.type
_entity.pdbx_description
1 polymer ?
#
loop_
_entity_poly.entity_id
_entity_poly.type
_entity_poly.pdbx_seq_one_letter_code
_entity_poly.pdbx_strand_id
1 'polypeptide(L)'
;MSYAEVAAKGPKQSPEESDDDLRGIRAPPVPSLPHSESESASLIDVDSPHVTSVKSDFPEQEIKTDTQAERVEHEEEDKARAEAQKAAAAAENAAESAKKKASAKGKQVKDTLKKDGHKLSENRDNPVVVGNALIWGIATVAIGYGAYQKHTEGKLDWKLASTVAGCVGAFAVADYFGSKWLLENKYPPK
;
A
#
# COMPACT_ATOMS: atom_id res chain seq x y z
N MET A 1 14.20 -17.36 8.59
CA MET A 1 14.54 -17.58 10.02
C MET A 1 13.33 -17.14 10.83
N SER A 2 12.57 -18.06 11.41
CA SER A 2 11.35 -17.75 12.16
C SER A 2 11.64 -17.59 13.65
N TYR A 3 10.98 -16.65 14.32
CA TYR A 3 11.09 -16.44 15.78
C TYR A 3 10.75 -17.71 16.58
N ALA A 4 9.81 -18.51 16.06
CA ALA A 4 9.38 -19.77 16.67
C ALA A 4 10.50 -20.84 16.70
N GLU A 5 11.36 -20.88 15.67
CA GLU A 5 12.50 -21.82 15.62
C GLU A 5 13.59 -21.47 16.62
N VAL A 6 13.77 -20.18 16.92
CA VAL A 6 14.77 -19.72 17.89
C VAL A 6 14.31 -20.02 19.31
N ALA A 7 13.02 -19.82 19.62
CA ALA A 7 12.44 -20.14 20.93
C ALA A 7 12.48 -21.66 21.24
N ALA A 8 12.26 -22.51 20.22
CA ALA A 8 12.32 -23.96 20.38
C ALA A 8 13.75 -24.49 20.66
N LYS A 9 14.78 -23.67 20.46
CA LYS A 9 16.20 -24.00 20.72
C LYS A 9 16.71 -23.52 22.08
N GLY A 10 15.84 -22.98 22.95
CA GLY A 10 16.20 -22.59 24.30
C GLY A 10 16.77 -23.74 25.14
N PRO A 11 17.49 -23.43 26.24
CA PRO A 11 18.03 -24.44 27.13
C PRO A 11 16.90 -25.33 27.66
N LYS A 12 17.07 -26.65 27.55
CA LYS A 12 16.15 -27.63 28.12
C LYS A 12 16.29 -27.56 29.65
N GLN A 13 15.17 -27.57 30.38
CA GLN A 13 15.18 -27.67 31.86
C GLN A 13 16.10 -28.80 32.32
N SER A 14 16.83 -28.57 33.40
CA SER A 14 17.71 -29.60 33.95
C SER A 14 16.87 -30.72 34.59
N PRO A 15 17.41 -31.94 34.71
CA PRO A 15 16.73 -33.04 35.41
C PRO A 15 16.37 -32.68 36.86
N GLU A 16 17.20 -31.86 37.53
CA GLU A 16 16.93 -31.37 38.90
C GLU A 16 15.69 -30.47 39.00
N GLU A 17 15.30 -29.79 37.92
CA GLU A 17 14.05 -29.02 37.84
C GLU A 17 12.86 -29.86 37.38
N SER A 18 13.14 -31.01 36.76
CA SER A 18 12.15 -31.96 36.21
C SER A 18 11.76 -33.05 37.21
N ASP A 19 12.59 -33.24 38.24
CA ASP A 19 12.38 -34.23 39.28
C ASP A 19 11.26 -33.76 40.22
N ASP A 20 10.18 -34.52 40.15
CA ASP A 20 9.02 -34.59 41.03
C ASP A 20 9.41 -35.02 42.48
N ASP A 21 10.60 -34.62 42.93
CA ASP A 21 11.23 -34.96 44.20
C ASP A 21 11.36 -33.76 45.15
N LEU A 22 10.68 -32.65 44.85
CA LEU A 22 10.28 -31.65 45.85
C LEU A 22 9.00 -32.08 46.60
N ARG A 23 8.93 -33.35 47.04
CA ARG A 23 7.88 -33.86 47.94
C ARG A 23 8.05 -33.37 49.39
N GLY A 24 8.36 -32.09 49.59
CA GLY A 24 8.73 -31.58 50.90
C GLY A 24 8.55 -30.10 51.15
N ILE A 25 8.30 -29.25 50.15
CA ILE A 25 8.09 -27.81 50.37
C ILE A 25 6.60 -27.48 50.19
N ARG A 26 5.76 -28.12 51.01
CA ARG A 26 4.38 -27.64 51.19
C ARG A 26 4.49 -26.35 52.00
N ALA A 27 4.00 -25.24 51.46
CA ALA A 27 3.92 -23.98 52.19
C ALA A 27 3.27 -24.24 53.57
N PRO A 28 3.79 -23.62 54.66
CA PRO A 28 3.23 -23.81 55.99
C PRO A 28 1.74 -23.43 55.98
N PRO A 29 0.87 -24.18 56.70
CA PRO A 29 -0.55 -23.89 56.73
C PRO A 29 -0.78 -22.47 57.27
N VAL A 30 -1.61 -21.70 56.57
CA VAL A 30 -1.96 -20.34 56.98
C VAL A 30 -2.70 -20.35 58.33
N PRO A 31 -2.40 -19.42 59.25
CA PRO A 31 -3.15 -19.31 60.51
C PRO A 31 -4.63 -19.06 60.23
N SER A 32 -5.52 -19.83 60.85
CA SER A 32 -6.96 -19.58 60.80
C SER A 32 -7.37 -18.62 61.91
N LEU A 33 -8.22 -17.65 61.56
CA LEU A 33 -8.86 -16.76 62.53
C LEU A 33 -10.06 -17.48 63.16
N PRO A 34 -10.36 -17.26 64.45
CA PRO A 34 -11.56 -17.82 65.08
C PRO A 34 -12.81 -17.30 64.35
N HIS A 35 -13.68 -18.23 63.93
CA HIS A 35 -14.95 -17.88 63.31
C HIS A 35 -15.91 -17.36 64.39
N SER A 36 -15.99 -16.03 64.53
CA SER A 36 -17.05 -15.38 65.28
C SER A 36 -18.24 -15.19 64.32
N GLU A 37 -19.31 -15.97 64.49
CA GLU A 37 -20.56 -15.82 63.72
C GLU A 37 -21.37 -14.57 64.11
N SER A 38 -20.76 -13.61 64.82
CA SER A 38 -21.44 -12.44 65.38
C SER A 38 -21.19 -11.15 64.59
N GLU A 39 -21.01 -11.22 63.27
CA GLU A 39 -20.95 -10.04 62.38
C GLU A 39 -22.07 -10.05 61.32
N SER A 40 -23.20 -10.69 61.61
CA SER A 40 -24.45 -10.54 60.84
C SER A 40 -25.31 -9.35 61.30
N ALA A 41 -24.69 -8.34 61.93
CA ALA A 41 -25.38 -7.18 62.50
C ALA A 41 -24.87 -5.88 61.88
N SER A 42 -25.18 -5.66 60.60
CA SER A 42 -25.40 -4.34 60.00
C SER A 42 -25.59 -4.49 58.49
N LEU A 43 -26.80 -4.89 58.08
CA LEU A 43 -27.32 -4.53 56.76
C LEU A 43 -27.74 -3.05 56.79
N ILE A 44 -26.81 -2.17 57.15
CA ILE A 44 -26.87 -0.78 56.75
C ILE A 44 -26.52 -0.83 55.28
N ASP A 45 -27.46 -0.41 54.44
CA ASP A 45 -27.20 -0.04 53.06
C ASP A 45 -26.08 1.00 53.13
N VAL A 46 -24.83 0.53 53.06
CA VAL A 46 -23.69 1.37 52.84
C VAL A 46 -23.94 1.87 51.45
N ASP A 47 -24.59 3.04 51.35
CA ASP A 47 -24.53 3.92 50.19
C ASP A 47 -23.16 3.70 49.58
N SER A 48 -23.11 2.90 48.53
CA SER A 48 -21.85 2.50 47.93
C SER A 48 -21.22 3.83 47.57
N PRO A 49 -20.08 4.20 48.19
CA PRO A 49 -19.57 5.56 48.10
C PRO A 49 -19.44 5.80 46.62
N HIS A 50 -20.30 6.71 46.14
CA HIS A 50 -20.45 7.15 44.78
C HIS A 50 -19.28 6.64 43.94
N VAL A 51 -19.48 5.61 43.11
CA VAL A 51 -18.49 5.28 42.08
C VAL A 51 -18.39 6.57 41.30
N THR A 52 -17.38 7.39 41.62
CA THR A 52 -17.11 8.65 40.98
C THR A 52 -16.73 8.22 39.60
N SER A 53 -17.73 8.13 38.73
CA SER A 53 -17.56 7.91 37.32
C SER A 53 -16.52 8.91 36.92
N VAL A 54 -15.40 8.39 36.42
CA VAL A 54 -14.32 9.20 35.88
C VAL A 54 -14.97 10.30 35.03
N LYS A 55 -14.68 11.57 35.37
CA LYS A 55 -15.28 12.71 34.67
C LYS A 55 -15.12 12.50 33.17
N SER A 56 -16.15 12.84 32.39
CA SER A 56 -16.11 12.74 30.92
C SER A 56 -14.88 13.39 30.31
N ASP A 57 -14.33 14.38 31.01
CA ASP A 57 -13.22 15.23 30.59
C ASP A 57 -11.85 14.66 31.03
N PHE A 58 -11.82 13.48 31.66
CA PHE A 58 -10.59 12.78 32.04
C PHE A 58 -9.61 12.52 30.88
N PRO A 59 -10.01 12.18 29.65
CA PRO A 59 -9.07 12.05 28.53
C PRO A 59 -8.46 13.39 28.09
N GLU A 60 -9.05 14.53 28.48
CA GLU A 60 -8.58 15.88 28.14
C GLU A 60 -7.72 16.51 29.25
N GLN A 61 -7.59 15.85 30.41
CA GLN A 61 -6.82 16.37 31.53
C GLN A 61 -5.31 16.25 31.31
N GLU A 62 -4.60 17.30 31.70
CA GLU A 62 -3.15 17.40 31.62
C GLU A 62 -2.48 16.29 32.45
N ILE A 63 -1.55 15.55 31.84
CA ILE A 63 -0.92 14.38 32.45
C ILE A 63 0.07 14.83 33.53
N LYS A 64 -0.26 14.56 34.80
CA LYS A 64 0.49 15.08 35.97
C LYS A 64 1.74 14.27 36.33
N THR A 65 2.02 13.16 35.64
CA THR A 65 3.09 12.21 35.98
C THR A 65 3.92 11.84 34.76
N ASP A 66 5.25 11.98 34.83
CA ASP A 66 6.18 11.70 33.72
C ASP A 66 6.01 10.32 33.09
N THR A 67 5.70 9.28 33.88
CA THR A 67 5.51 7.90 33.39
C THR A 67 4.28 7.69 32.51
N GLN A 68 3.29 8.58 32.59
CA GLN A 68 2.12 8.55 31.70
C GLN A 68 2.35 9.39 30.44
N ALA A 69 3.16 10.45 30.51
CA ALA A 69 3.56 11.22 29.34
C ALA A 69 4.41 10.38 28.40
N GLU A 70 5.38 9.63 28.94
CA GLU A 70 6.25 8.74 28.17
C GLU A 70 5.46 7.60 27.47
N ARG A 71 4.36 7.13 28.08
CA ARG A 71 3.44 6.18 27.43
C ARG A 71 2.72 6.77 26.23
N VAL A 72 2.25 8.02 26.32
CA VAL A 72 1.52 8.68 25.23
C VAL A 72 2.46 8.97 24.06
N GLU A 73 3.68 9.43 24.33
CA GLU A 73 4.69 9.61 23.27
C GLU A 73 5.00 8.30 22.55
N HIS A 74 5.14 7.18 23.28
CA HIS A 74 5.37 5.86 22.67
C HIS A 74 4.17 5.38 21.84
N GLU A 75 2.94 5.58 22.34
CA GLU A 75 1.71 5.23 21.61
C GLU A 75 1.52 6.08 20.33
N GLU A 76 1.92 7.34 20.35
CA GLU A 76 1.92 8.22 19.17
C GLU A 76 3.02 7.83 18.17
N GLU A 77 4.23 7.53 18.65
CA GLU A 77 5.31 7.06 17.80
C GLU A 77 4.96 5.71 17.12
N ASP A 78 4.34 4.79 17.86
CA ASP A 78 3.88 3.51 17.32
C ASP A 78 2.74 3.69 16.31
N LYS A 79 1.81 4.62 16.55
CA LYS A 79 0.78 4.98 15.56
C LYS A 79 1.40 5.57 14.29
N ALA A 80 2.34 6.50 14.44
CA ALA A 80 3.04 7.10 13.30
C ALA A 80 3.83 6.06 12.50
N ARG A 81 4.51 5.12 13.19
CA ARG A 81 5.21 3.98 12.55
C ARG A 81 4.22 3.06 11.84
N ALA A 82 3.08 2.75 12.44
CA ALA A 82 2.05 1.91 11.82
C ALA A 82 1.42 2.56 10.58
N GLU A 83 1.17 3.87 10.61
CA GLU A 83 0.68 4.63 9.45
C GLU A 83 1.73 4.70 8.33
N ALA A 84 2.99 4.96 8.68
CA ALA A 84 4.10 4.93 7.72
C ALA A 84 4.25 3.56 7.06
N GLN A 85 4.14 2.47 7.82
CA GLN A 85 4.17 1.10 7.29
C GLN A 85 2.98 0.81 6.37
N LYS A 86 1.77 1.26 6.73
CA LYS A 86 0.58 1.12 5.86
C LYS A 86 0.74 1.90 4.56
N ALA A 87 1.26 3.13 4.62
CA ALA A 87 1.53 3.94 3.44
C ALA A 87 2.60 3.30 2.55
N ALA A 88 3.68 2.78 3.13
CA ALA A 88 4.72 2.06 2.42
C ALA A 88 4.17 0.79 1.75
N ALA A 89 3.38 -0.02 2.46
CA ALA A 89 2.74 -1.21 1.91
C ALA A 89 1.74 -0.86 0.79
N ALA A 90 0.96 0.21 0.93
CA ALA A 90 0.05 0.68 -0.12
C ALA A 90 0.82 1.14 -1.36
N ALA A 91 1.93 1.86 -1.18
CA ALA A 91 2.80 2.29 -2.27
C ALA A 91 3.45 1.10 -2.99
N GLU A 92 3.91 0.09 -2.26
CA GLU A 92 4.48 -1.13 -2.83
C GLU A 92 3.44 -1.92 -3.64
N ASN A 93 2.24 -2.11 -3.09
CA ASN A 93 1.12 -2.75 -3.79
C ASN A 93 0.72 -1.96 -5.05
N ALA A 94 0.68 -0.63 -4.97
CA ALA A 94 0.40 0.23 -6.11
C ALA A 94 1.49 0.06 -7.19
N ALA A 95 2.77 0.06 -6.80
CA ALA A 95 3.90 -0.14 -7.71
C ALA A 95 3.88 -1.53 -8.35
N GLU A 96 3.61 -2.59 -7.59
CA GLU A 96 3.52 -3.95 -8.11
C GLU A 96 2.34 -4.10 -9.08
N SER A 97 1.19 -3.53 -8.73
CA SER A 97 0.01 -3.52 -9.61
C SER A 97 0.28 -2.74 -10.90
N ALA A 98 1.01 -1.62 -10.83
CA ALA A 98 1.43 -0.83 -11.97
C ALA A 98 2.39 -1.62 -12.87
N LYS A 99 3.39 -2.31 -12.29
CA LYS A 99 4.30 -3.20 -13.03
C LYS A 99 3.55 -4.34 -13.73
N LYS A 100 2.62 -5.00 -13.04
CA LYS A 100 1.79 -6.07 -13.61
C LYS A 100 0.95 -5.55 -14.78
N LYS A 101 0.29 -4.40 -14.61
CA LYS A 101 -0.47 -3.74 -15.68
C LYS A 101 0.41 -3.31 -16.85
N ALA A 102 1.59 -2.77 -16.59
CA ALA A 102 2.55 -2.39 -17.64
C ALA A 102 3.04 -3.61 -18.43
N SER A 103 3.34 -4.72 -17.76
CA SER A 103 3.73 -5.98 -18.41
C SER A 103 2.60 -6.56 -19.27
N ALA A 104 1.37 -6.59 -18.73
CA ALA A 104 0.20 -7.05 -19.46
C ALA A 104 -0.08 -6.18 -20.70
N LYS A 105 -0.06 -4.85 -20.55
CA LYS A 105 -0.19 -3.91 -21.67
C LYS A 105 0.95 -4.05 -22.66
N GLY A 106 2.19 -4.27 -22.20
CA GLY A 106 3.34 -4.50 -23.08
C GLY A 106 3.18 -5.72 -23.96
N LYS A 107 2.61 -6.82 -23.44
CA LYS A 107 2.26 -8.01 -24.24
C LYS A 107 1.17 -7.68 -25.26
N GLN A 108 0.09 -7.02 -24.83
CA GLN A 108 -0.99 -6.60 -25.74
C GLN A 108 -0.48 -5.70 -26.86
N VAL A 109 0.38 -4.72 -26.54
CA VAL A 109 0.98 -3.81 -27.52
C VAL A 109 1.82 -4.57 -28.53
N LYS A 110 2.59 -5.59 -28.11
CA LYS A 110 3.35 -6.42 -29.05
C LYS A 110 2.44 -7.20 -30.00
N ASP A 111 1.35 -7.77 -29.47
CA ASP A 111 0.39 -8.52 -30.28
C ASP A 111 -0.34 -7.62 -31.27
N THR A 112 -0.75 -6.41 -30.85
CA THR A 112 -1.36 -5.41 -31.75
C THR A 112 -0.35 -4.92 -32.79
N LEU A 113 0.90 -4.64 -32.41
CA LEU A 113 1.94 -4.24 -33.37
C LEU A 113 2.17 -5.30 -34.45
N LYS A 114 2.16 -6.58 -34.06
CA LYS A 114 2.30 -7.68 -35.01
C LYS A 114 1.12 -7.75 -35.98
N LYS A 115 -0.10 -7.57 -35.47
CA LYS A 115 -1.32 -7.51 -36.28
C LYS A 115 -1.34 -6.30 -37.21
N ASP A 116 -0.95 -5.14 -36.70
CA ASP A 116 -0.90 -3.89 -37.46
C ASP A 116 0.22 -3.94 -38.51
N GLY A 117 1.34 -4.59 -38.20
CA GLY A 117 2.40 -4.88 -39.17
C GLY A 117 1.91 -5.80 -40.30
N HIS A 118 1.10 -6.81 -39.99
CA HIS A 118 0.47 -7.65 -41.00
C HIS A 118 -0.48 -6.84 -41.89
N LYS A 119 -1.37 -6.04 -41.31
CA LYS A 119 -2.28 -5.16 -42.05
C LYS A 119 -1.54 -4.15 -42.92
N LEU A 120 -0.47 -3.56 -42.39
CA LEU A 120 0.39 -2.66 -43.16
C LEU A 120 1.02 -3.40 -44.34
N SER A 121 1.42 -4.66 -44.16
CA SER A 121 1.99 -5.49 -45.22
C SER A 121 0.98 -5.86 -46.31
N GLU A 122 -0.27 -6.11 -45.95
CA GLU A 122 -1.38 -6.39 -46.87
C GLU A 122 -1.81 -5.14 -47.64
N ASN A 123 -1.66 -3.97 -47.03
CA ASN A 123 -2.11 -2.69 -47.57
C ASN A 123 -0.95 -1.78 -48.01
N ARG A 124 0.21 -2.36 -48.38
CA ARG A 124 1.41 -1.61 -48.81
C ARG A 124 1.19 -0.74 -50.03
N ASP A 125 0.23 -1.10 -50.88
CA ASP A 125 -0.11 -0.33 -52.08
C ASP A 125 -1.00 0.88 -51.77
N ASN A 126 -1.52 0.98 -50.54
CA ASN A 126 -2.39 2.07 -50.13
C ASN A 126 -1.56 3.24 -49.58
N PRO A 127 -1.52 4.38 -50.30
CA PRO A 127 -0.67 5.51 -49.93
C PRO A 127 -1.10 6.16 -48.60
N VAL A 128 -2.37 6.06 -48.23
CA VAL A 128 -2.88 6.62 -46.97
C VAL A 128 -2.35 5.81 -45.78
N VAL A 129 -2.39 4.48 -45.88
CA VAL A 129 -1.93 3.61 -44.78
C VAL A 129 -0.42 3.70 -44.60
N VAL A 130 0.35 3.69 -45.69
CA VAL A 130 1.82 3.86 -45.63
C VAL A 130 2.20 5.27 -45.17
N GLY A 131 1.50 6.29 -45.66
CA GLY A 131 1.73 7.69 -45.27
C GLY A 131 1.50 7.92 -43.78
N ASN A 132 0.39 7.41 -43.23
CA ASN A 132 0.09 7.54 -41.81
C ASN A 132 1.10 6.78 -40.95
N ALA A 133 1.48 5.56 -41.34
CA ALA A 133 2.52 4.81 -40.63
C ALA A 133 3.85 5.58 -40.58
N LEU A 134 4.23 6.24 -41.67
CA LEU A 134 5.44 7.08 -41.71
C LEU A 134 5.32 8.31 -40.82
N ILE A 135 4.21 9.05 -40.90
CA ILE A 135 3.97 10.26 -40.10
C ILE A 135 4.00 9.92 -38.61
N TRP A 136 3.25 8.90 -38.19
CA TRP A 136 3.19 8.47 -36.79
C TRP A 136 4.53 7.89 -36.32
N GLY A 137 5.27 7.21 -37.19
CA GLY A 137 6.63 6.74 -36.91
C GLY A 137 7.58 7.89 -36.60
N ILE A 138 7.63 8.90 -37.48
CA ILE A 138 8.47 10.10 -37.29
C ILE A 138 8.05 10.87 -36.03
N ALA A 139 6.74 11.07 -35.83
CA ALA A 139 6.22 11.76 -34.65
C ALA A 139 6.63 11.06 -33.35
N THR A 140 6.54 9.73 -33.30
CA THR A 140 6.93 8.93 -32.13
C THR A 140 8.42 9.07 -31.84
N VAL A 141 9.27 8.99 -32.87
CA VAL A 141 10.72 9.16 -32.71
C VAL A 141 11.07 10.58 -32.24
N ALA A 142 10.45 11.61 -32.84
CA ALA A 142 10.71 13.00 -32.48
C ALA A 142 10.28 13.31 -31.03
N ILE A 143 9.10 12.84 -30.62
CA ILE A 143 8.61 13.02 -29.24
C ILE A 143 9.50 12.25 -28.26
N GLY A 144 9.86 11.01 -28.57
CA GLY A 144 10.74 10.18 -27.74
C GLY A 144 12.12 10.82 -27.56
N TYR A 145 12.73 11.30 -28.64
CA TYR A 145 14.02 12.00 -28.59
C TYR A 145 13.94 13.32 -27.81
N GLY A 146 12.91 14.13 -28.07
CA GLY A 146 12.70 15.39 -27.35
C GLY A 146 12.46 15.18 -25.85
N ALA A 147 11.70 14.15 -25.49
CA ALA A 147 11.49 13.77 -24.09
C ALA A 147 12.80 13.31 -23.42
N TYR A 148 13.61 12.49 -24.12
CA TYR A 148 14.92 12.06 -23.62
C TYR A 148 15.83 13.27 -23.35
N GLN A 149 15.96 14.18 -24.32
CA GLN A 149 16.78 15.37 -24.15
C GLN A 149 16.30 16.23 -22.97
N LYS A 150 14.99 16.50 -22.87
CA LYS A 150 14.42 17.30 -21.77
C LYS A 150 14.55 16.62 -20.41
N HIS A 151 14.50 15.29 -20.37
CA HIS A 151 14.76 14.52 -19.16
C HIS A 151 16.22 14.65 -18.72
N THR A 152 17.18 14.52 -19.64
CA THR A 152 18.62 14.71 -19.32
C THR A 152 18.95 16.13 -18.87
N GLU A 153 18.23 17.14 -19.36
CA GLU A 153 18.37 18.54 -18.93
C GLU A 153 17.66 18.84 -17.59
N GLY A 154 16.90 17.90 -17.02
CA GLY A 154 16.09 18.12 -15.81
C GLY A 154 14.89 19.06 -16.03
N LYS A 155 14.51 19.34 -17.28
CA LYS A 155 13.43 20.28 -17.68
C LYS A 155 12.16 19.58 -18.12
N LEU A 156 12.00 18.29 -17.82
CA LEU A 156 10.80 17.54 -18.15
C LEU A 156 9.67 17.92 -17.18
N ASP A 157 8.89 18.93 -17.56
CA ASP A 157 7.72 19.38 -16.79
C ASP A 157 6.45 18.60 -17.20
N TRP A 158 5.59 18.34 -16.23
CA TRP A 158 4.25 17.79 -16.46
C TRP A 158 3.41 18.71 -17.35
N LYS A 159 3.56 20.04 -17.22
CA LYS A 159 2.88 21.00 -18.12
C LYS A 159 3.33 20.86 -19.56
N LEU A 160 4.63 20.61 -19.79
CA LEU A 160 5.16 20.36 -21.12
C LEU A 160 4.60 19.04 -21.68
N ALA A 161 4.64 17.98 -20.87
CA ALA A 161 4.08 16.68 -21.24
C ALA A 161 2.58 16.77 -21.59
N SER A 162 1.79 17.49 -20.79
CA SER A 162 0.35 17.66 -21.04
C SER A 162 0.08 18.50 -22.30
N THR A 163 0.90 19.51 -22.56
CA THR A 163 0.77 20.35 -23.78
C THR A 163 1.07 19.52 -25.03
N VAL A 164 2.17 18.76 -25.03
CA VAL A 164 2.52 17.87 -26.15
C VAL A 164 1.43 16.81 -26.34
N ALA A 165 0.95 16.20 -25.26
CA ALA A 165 -0.16 15.24 -25.32
C ALA A 165 -1.43 15.86 -25.91
N GLY A 166 -1.76 17.11 -25.55
CA GLY A 166 -2.87 17.86 -26.13
C GLY A 166 -2.71 18.09 -27.64
N CYS A 167 -1.53 18.51 -28.09
CA CYS A 167 -1.22 18.70 -29.51
C CYS A 167 -1.34 17.39 -30.31
N VAL A 168 -0.78 16.29 -29.78
CA VAL A 168 -0.87 14.97 -30.41
C VAL A 168 -2.32 14.49 -30.47
N GLY A 169 -3.10 14.72 -29.41
CA GLY A 169 -4.53 14.40 -29.38
C GLY A 169 -5.33 15.17 -30.44
N ALA A 170 -5.12 16.48 -30.56
CA ALA A 170 -5.77 17.30 -31.58
C ALA A 170 -5.39 16.85 -33.00
N PHE A 171 -4.11 16.56 -33.23
CA PHE A 171 -3.64 16.03 -34.51
C PHE A 171 -4.26 14.66 -34.84
N ALA A 172 -4.35 13.76 -33.85
CA ALA A 172 -4.95 12.44 -34.03
C ALA A 172 -6.43 12.53 -34.45
N VAL A 173 -7.19 13.47 -33.89
CA VAL A 173 -8.59 13.68 -34.29
C VAL A 173 -8.67 14.15 -35.74
N ALA A 174 -7.86 15.13 -36.15
CA ALA A 174 -7.83 15.61 -37.52
C ALA A 174 -7.40 14.52 -38.51
N ASP A 175 -6.34 13.78 -38.19
CA ASP A 175 -5.83 12.65 -38.97
C ASP A 175 -6.90 11.55 -39.14
N TYR A 176 -7.62 11.21 -38.07
CA TYR A 176 -8.69 10.21 -38.12
C TYR A 176 -9.78 10.56 -39.13
N PHE A 177 -10.31 11.80 -39.07
CA PHE A 177 -11.38 12.21 -40.00
C PHE A 177 -10.88 12.33 -41.44
N GLY A 178 -9.68 12.87 -41.65
CA GLY A 178 -9.09 12.98 -42.99
C GLY A 178 -8.80 11.60 -43.60
N SER A 179 -8.20 10.71 -42.81
CA SER A 179 -7.89 9.34 -43.22
C SER A 179 -9.14 8.53 -43.48
N LYS A 180 -10.16 8.63 -42.61
CA LYS A 180 -11.45 7.96 -42.82
C LYS A 180 -12.08 8.38 -44.14
N TRP A 181 -12.15 9.67 -44.43
CA TRP A 181 -12.69 10.18 -45.70
C TRP A 181 -11.89 9.69 -46.91
N LEU A 182 -10.55 9.69 -46.82
CA LEU A 182 -9.69 9.20 -47.91
C LEU A 182 -9.84 7.70 -48.14
N LEU A 183 -9.93 6.91 -47.07
CA LEU A 183 -10.09 5.46 -47.14
C LEU A 183 -11.48 5.09 -47.68
N GLU A 184 -12.54 5.79 -47.28
CA GLU A 184 -13.91 5.52 -47.76
C GLU A 184 -14.12 5.97 -49.21
N ASN A 185 -13.52 7.09 -49.64
CA ASN A 185 -13.83 7.68 -50.96
C ASN A 185 -12.80 7.43 -52.06
N LYS A 186 -11.51 7.27 -51.74
CA LYS A 186 -10.43 7.22 -52.74
C LYS A 186 -9.54 5.99 -52.65
N TYR A 187 -9.23 5.53 -51.44
CA TYR A 187 -8.24 4.49 -51.19
C TYR A 187 -8.78 3.43 -50.22
N PRO A 188 -9.78 2.63 -50.61
CA PRO A 188 -10.32 1.59 -49.74
C PRO A 188 -9.23 0.59 -49.32
N PRO A 189 -9.17 0.22 -48.02
CA PRO A 189 -8.24 -0.79 -47.55
C PRO A 189 -8.67 -2.19 -48.05
N LYS A 190 -7.68 -3.05 -48.28
CA LYS A 190 -7.86 -4.46 -48.65
C LYS A 190 -8.14 -5.32 -47.41
#